data_AF-C5LPR4-F1
#
_entry.id   AF-C5LPR4-F1
#
_cell.length_a   1.000
_cell.length_b   1.000
_cell.length_c   1.000
_cell.angle_alpha   90.00
_cell.angle_beta   90.00
_cell.angle_gamma   90.00
#
_symmetry.space_group_name_H-M   'P 1'
#
loop_
_entity.id
_entity.type
_entity.pdbx_description
1 polymer ?
#
loop_
_entity_poly.entity_id
_entity_poly.type
_entity_poly.pdbx_seq_one_letter_code
_entity_poly.pdbx_strand_id
1 'polypeptide(L)' 'GGSTIELVRSMIDFQNKTPHWATISVDFSDAFGTIKHSAIAEALKEFGTNGRLINWISSWLNHRKSSLTMGTETRTRY' A
#
# COMPACT_ATOMS: atom_id res chain seq x y z
N GLY A 1 -12.05 -9.81 -1.05
CA GLY A 1 -11.45 -8.58 -0.49
C GLY A 1 -12.44 -7.98 0.46
N GLY A 2 -12.01 -7.56 1.65
CA GLY A 2 -12.88 -6.89 2.62
C GLY A 2 -13.15 -5.43 2.21
N SER A 3 -14.33 -4.95 2.53
CA SER A 3 -14.74 -3.55 2.35
C SER A 3 -14.23 -2.68 3.49
N THR A 4 -14.05 -1.38 3.24
CA THR A 4 -13.65 -0.40 4.27
C THR A 4 -14.65 -0.37 5.44
N ILE A 5 -15.94 -0.58 5.17
CA ILE A 5 -16.96 -0.59 6.23
C ILE A 5 -16.82 -1.81 7.15
N GLU A 6 -16.41 -2.97 6.62
CA GLU A 6 -16.16 -4.16 7.45
C GLU A 6 -14.96 -3.94 8.37
N LEU A 7 -13.91 -3.27 7.89
CA LEU A 7 -12.76 -2.90 8.72
C LEU A 7 -13.18 -1.97 9.87
N VAL A 8 -13.95 -0.92 9.58
CA VAL A 8 -14.43 0.04 10.59
C VAL A 8 -15.31 -0.68 11.61
N ARG A 9 -16.23 -1.55 11.17
CA ARG A 9 -17.07 -2.34 12.08
C ARG A 9 -16.23 -3.22 13.01
N SER A 10 -15.24 -3.92 12.46
CA SER A 10 -14.32 -4.76 13.24
C SER A 10 -13.54 -3.95 14.29
N MET A 11 -13.08 -2.74 13.95
CA MET A 11 -12.43 -1.85 14.91
C MET A 11 -13.36 -1.43 16.05
N ILE A 12 -14.61 -1.07 15.74
CA ILE A 12 -15.62 -0.70 16.76
C ILE A 12 -15.90 -1.89 17.68
N ASP A 13 -16.08 -3.09 17.12
CA ASP A 13 -16.29 -4.31 17.91
C ASP A 13 -15.12 -4.61 18.84
N PHE A 14 -13.87 -4.39 18.38
CA PHE A 14 -12.67 -4.52 19.20
C PHE A 14 -12.65 -3.52 20.36
N GLN A 15 -12.95 -2.24 20.09
CA GLN A 15 -13.00 -1.20 21.12
C GLN A 15 -14.06 -1.48 22.18
N ASN A 16 -15.24 -1.97 21.78
CA ASN A 16 -16.33 -2.29 22.71
C ASN A 16 -16.02 -3.47 23.62
N LYS A 17 -15.18 -4.41 23.17
CA LYS A 17 -14.81 -5.61 23.93
C LYS A 17 -13.59 -5.42 24.83
N THR A 18 -12.82 -4.35 24.61
CA THR A 18 -11.52 -4.17 25.26
C THR A 18 -11.58 -2.95 26.20
N PRO A 19 -11.43 -3.13 27.52
CA PRO A 19 -11.62 -2.05 28.51
C PRO A 19 -10.59 -0.92 28.41
N HIS A 20 -9.42 -1.20 27.85
CA HIS A 20 -8.38 -0.21 27.60
C HIS A 20 -7.82 -0.40 26.20
N TRP A 21 -7.88 0.65 25.38
CA TRP A 21 -7.33 0.66 24.04
C TRP A 21 -6.74 2.04 23.73
N ALA A 22 -5.84 2.07 22.75
CA ALA A 22 -5.30 3.29 22.17
C ALA A 22 -5.23 3.12 20.65
N THR A 23 -5.46 4.20 19.91
CA THR A 23 -5.32 4.21 18.45
C THR A 23 -4.01 4.89 18.08
N ILE A 24 -3.23 4.25 17.21
CA ILE A 24 -2.08 4.84 16.55
C ILE A 24 -2.43 4.97 15.08
N SER A 25 -2.52 6.22 14.61
CA SER A 25 -2.78 6.54 13.21
C SER A 25 -1.46 6.93 12.55
N VAL A 26 -1.09 6.20 11.50
CA VAL A 26 0.11 6.51 10.69
C VAL A 26 -0.34 6.85 9.29
N ASP A 27 0.13 7.98 8.78
CA ASP A 27 -0.13 8.43 7.41
C ASP A 27 1.11 8.18 6.54
N PHE A 28 1.00 7.21 5.63
CA PHE A 28 2.04 6.90 4.66
C PHE A 28 1.65 7.50 3.30
N SER A 29 2.41 8.49 2.85
CA SER A 29 2.25 9.05 1.51
C SER A 29 3.10 8.29 0.49
N ASP A 30 2.60 8.22 -0.75
CA ASP A 30 3.35 7.75 -1.93
C ASP A 30 4.07 6.38 -1.77
N ALA A 31 3.37 5.41 -1.18
CA ALA A 31 3.93 4.09 -0.85
C ALA A 31 4.71 3.44 -2.01
N PHE A 32 4.19 3.50 -3.24
CA PHE A 32 4.82 2.91 -4.43
C PHE A 32 5.97 3.72 -5.03
N GLY A 33 6.49 4.72 -4.34
CA GLY A 33 7.95 4.86 -4.48
C GLY A 33 8.61 5.73 -3.46
N THR A 34 8.08 5.78 -2.25
CA THR A 34 8.96 5.83 -1.10
C THR A 34 9.57 4.45 -0.83
N ILE A 35 8.84 3.36 -1.08
CA ILE A 35 9.34 1.99 -0.85
C ILE A 35 10.36 1.61 -1.93
N LYS A 36 11.49 1.03 -1.51
CA LYS A 36 12.47 0.42 -2.43
C LYS A 36 11.80 -0.74 -3.18
N HIS A 37 11.74 -0.66 -4.51
CA HIS A 37 11.07 -1.70 -5.31
C HIS A 37 11.70 -3.09 -5.18
N SER A 38 12.98 -3.18 -4.81
CA SER A 38 13.64 -4.45 -4.49
C SER A 38 12.98 -5.17 -3.31
N ALA A 39 12.54 -4.43 -2.28
CA ALA A 39 11.86 -5.01 -1.11
C ALA A 39 10.49 -5.62 -1.50
N ILE A 40 9.79 -5.01 -2.47
CA ILE A 40 8.54 -5.56 -3.01
C ILE A 40 8.82 -6.88 -3.75
N ALA A 41 9.89 -6.93 -4.55
CA ALA A 41 10.27 -8.14 -5.28
C ALA A 41 10.69 -9.29 -4.33
N GLU A 42 11.45 -8.98 -3.28
CA GLU A 42 11.84 -9.93 -2.23
C GLU A 42 10.61 -10.50 -1.51
N ALA A 43 9.70 -9.63 -1.06
CA ALA A 43 8.45 -10.07 -0.42
C ALA A 43 7.64 -11.00 -1.34
N LEU A 44 7.46 -10.63 -2.61
CA LEU A 44 6.74 -11.47 -3.57
C LEU A 44 7.40 -12.85 -3.76
N LYS A 45 8.72 -12.91 -3.74
CA LYS A 45 9.47 -14.16 -3.81
C LYS A 45 9.24 -15.02 -2.56
N GLU A 46 9.23 -14.43 -1.38
CA GLU A 46 8.91 -15.13 -0.11
C GLU A 46 7.50 -15.70 -0.10
N PHE A 47 6.53 -15.01 -0.72
CA PHE A 47 5.16 -15.50 -0.91
C PHE A 47 5.03 -16.59 -2.00
N GLY A 48 6.14 -17.01 -2.63
CA GLY A 48 6.12 -18.06 -3.66
C GLY A 48 5.65 -17.58 -5.04
N THR A 49 5.71 -16.27 -5.30
CA THR A 49 5.29 -15.72 -6.59
C THR A 49 6.25 -16.16 -7.70
N ASN A 50 5.71 -16.53 -8.86
CA ASN A 50 6.50 -16.94 -10.02
C ASN A 50 7.43 -15.79 -10.50
N GLY A 51 8.68 -16.12 -10.83
CA GLY A 51 9.68 -15.14 -11.29
C GLY A 51 9.26 -14.31 -12.51
N ARG A 52 8.46 -14.86 -13.43
CA ARG A 52 7.92 -14.10 -14.58
C ARG A 52 6.98 -12.98 -14.13
N LEU A 53 6.13 -13.27 -13.14
CA LEU A 53 5.20 -12.29 -12.58
C LEU A 53 5.94 -11.25 -11.75
N ILE A 54 6.94 -11.66 -10.97
CA ILE A 54 7.83 -10.74 -10.25
C ILE A 54 8.51 -9.79 -11.23
N ASN A 55 9.11 -10.31 -12.30
CA ASN A 55 9.76 -9.50 -13.33
C ASN A 55 8.78 -8.50 -13.96
N TRP A 56 7.56 -8.94 -14.28
CA TRP A 56 6.53 -8.06 -14.83
C TRP A 56 6.16 -6.93 -13.86
N ILE A 57 5.95 -7.24 -12.58
CA ILE A 57 5.65 -6.25 -11.53
C ILE A 57 6.83 -5.29 -11.34
N SER A 58 8.06 -5.80 -11.28
CA SER A 58 9.28 -4.97 -11.15
C SER A 58 9.48 -4.04 -12.34
N SER A 59 9.25 -4.51 -13.56
CA SER A 59 9.28 -3.66 -14.75
C SER A 59 8.22 -2.57 -14.70
N TRP A 60 7.00 -2.90 -14.28
CA TRP A 60 5.92 -1.91 -14.13
C TRP A 60 6.25 -0.84 -13.07
N LEU A 61 6.82 -1.24 -11.92
CA LEU A 61 7.20 -0.32 -10.85
C LEU A 61 8.34 0.63 -11.27
N ASN A 62 9.36 0.12 -11.98
CA ASN A 62 10.55 0.91 -12.36
C ASN A 62 10.32 1.87 -13.53
N HIS A 63 9.27 1.69 -14.33
CA HIS A 63 8.98 2.55 -15.48
C HIS A 63 7.73 3.41 -15.29
N ARG A 64 7.31 3.61 -14.03
CA ARG A 64 6.09 4.32 -13.70
C ARG A 64 6.31 5.84 -13.72
N LYS A 65 6.22 6.43 -14.92
CA LYS A 65 5.91 7.85 -15.06
C LYS A 65 4.44 8.06 -14.76
N SER A 66 4.13 8.80 -13.71
CA SER A 66 2.75 9.12 -13.37
C SER A 66 2.63 10.60 -13.05
N SER A 67 1.71 11.29 -13.70
CA SER A 67 1.25 12.62 -13.28
C SER A 67 -0.08 12.49 -12.56
N LEU A 68 -0.19 13.13 -11.39
CA LEU A 68 -1.45 13.30 -10.67
C LEU A 68 -1.76 14.78 -10.65
N THR A 69 -2.93 15.16 -11.19
CA THR A 69 -3.44 16.52 -11.11
C THR A 69 -4.56 16.57 -10.06
N MET A 70 -4.37 17.38 -9.01
CA MET A 70 -5.38 17.70 -8.01
C MET A 70 -5.65 19.20 -8.07
N GLY A 71 -6.81 19.58 -8.62
CA GLY A 71 -7.14 20.99 -8.85
C GLY A 71 -6.16 21.63 -9.84
N THR A 72 -5.41 22.65 -9.39
CA THR A 72 -4.37 23.33 -10.18
C THR A 72 -2.97 22.75 -10.00
N GLU A 73 -2.76 21.86 -9.02
CA GLU A 73 -1.47 21.24 -8.79
C GLU A 73 -1.31 19.98 -9.64
N THR A 74 -0.19 19.88 -10.35
CA THR A 74 0.22 18.65 -11.04
C THR A 74 1.52 18.15 -10.43
N ARG A 75 1.50 16.93 -9.88
CA ARG A 75 2.69 16.23 -9.40
C ARG A 75 3.07 15.17 -10.41
N THR A 76 4.27 15.28 -10.97
CA THR A 76 4.81 14.33 -11.94
C THR A 76 5.94 13.53 -11.32
N ARG A 77 5.83 12.20 -11.38
CA ARG A 77 6.89 11.24 -11.07
C ARG A 77 7.63 10.88 -12.36
N TYR A 78 8.95 11.00 -12.35
CA TYR A 78 9.83 10.64 -13.48
C TYR A 78 10.38 9.23 -13.35
#